data_AF-A0A0L0F5L7-F1
#
_entry.id   AF-A0A0L0F5L7-F1
#
_cell.length_a   1.000
_cell.length_b   1.000
_cell.length_c   1.000
_cell.angle_alpha   90.00
_cell.angle_beta   90.00
_cell.angle_gamma   90.00
#
_symmetry.space_group_name_H-M   'P 1'
#
loop_
_entity.id
_entity.type
_entity.pdbx_description
1 polymer ?
#
loop_
_entity_poly.entity_id
_entity_poly.type
_entity_poly.pdbx_seq_one_letter_code
_entity_poly.pdbx_strand_id
1 'polypeptide(L)' 'MRCHYEVLGVDRNADEKQLKLAYRSLARKNHPDKHPDEQELYTKIFKELQGAYDILS' A
#
# COMPACT_ATOMS: atom_id res chain seq x y z
N MET A 1 -13.95 8.60 6.37
CA MET A 1 -12.58 8.48 6.90
C MET A 1 -12.03 7.16 6.40
N ARG A 2 -11.17 7.16 5.37
CA ARG A 2 -10.61 5.91 4.82
C ARG A 2 -9.52 5.43 5.78
N CYS A 3 -9.70 4.26 6.40
CA CYS A 3 -8.71 3.72 7.30
C CYS A 3 -7.49 3.29 6.48
N HIS A 4 -6.29 3.76 6.83
CA HIS A 4 -5.03 3.37 6.18
C HIS A 4 -4.82 1.84 6.14
N TYR A 5 -5.39 1.14 7.13
CA TYR A 5 -5.52 -0.31 7.19
C TYR A 5 -6.29 -0.91 6.00
N GLU A 6 -7.37 -0.28 5.53
CA GLU A 6 -8.11 -0.73 4.34
C GLU A 6 -7.31 -0.51 3.05
N VAL A 7 -6.52 0.57 2.98
CA VAL A 7 -5.65 0.86 1.83
C VAL A 7 -4.56 -0.21 1.69
N LEU A 8 -4.01 -0.64 2.83
CA LEU A 8 -3.01 -1.70 2.90
C LEU A 8 -3.62 -3.11 2.92
N GLY A 9 -4.95 -3.24 3.00
CA GLY A 9 -5.65 -4.53 3.09
C GLY A 9 -5.26 -5.34 4.33
N VAL A 10 -4.89 -4.65 5.42
CA VAL A 10 -4.46 -5.26 6.68
C VAL A 10 -5.44 -4.96 7.80
N ASP A 11 -5.47 -5.83 8.80
CA ASP A 11 -6.34 -5.64 9.96
C ASP A 11 -5.90 -4.42 10.79
N ARG A 12 -6.81 -3.82 11.56
CA ARG A 12 -6.50 -2.66 12.42
C ARG A 12 -5.53 -3.02 13.54
N ASN A 13 -5.42 -4.31 13.86
CA ASN A 13 -4.44 -4.86 14.80
C ASN A 13 -3.19 -5.42 14.10
N ALA A 14 -2.95 -5.05 12.84
CA ALA A 14 -1.80 -5.57 12.12
C ALA A 14 -0.49 -5.09 12.73
N ASP A 15 0.38 -6.05 13.07
CA ASP A 15 1.73 -5.75 13.53
C ASP A 15 2.57 -5.13 12.41
N GLU A 16 3.62 -4.40 12.78
CA GLU A 16 4.59 -3.79 11.86
C GLU A 16 5.13 -4.78 10.81
N LYS A 17 5.31 -6.05 11.19
CA LYS A 17 5.69 -7.15 10.28
C LYS A 17 4.63 -7.42 9.22
N GLN A 18 3.36 -7.42 9.59
CA GLN A 18 2.23 -7.62 8.66
C GLN A 18 2.07 -6.42 7.74
N LEU A 19 2.21 -5.20 8.28
CA LEU A 19 2.28 -3.94 7.53
C LEU A 19 3.35 -3.99 6.44
N LYS A 20 4.57 -4.40 6.78
CA LYS A 20 5.69 -4.50 5.84
C LYS A 20 5.49 -5.59 4.79
N LEU A 21 4.89 -6.72 5.16
CA LEU A 21 4.54 -7.80 4.23
C LEU A 21 3.45 -7.38 3.25
N ALA A 22 2.39 -6.76 3.75
CA ALA A 22 1.28 -6.27 2.94
C ALA A 22 1.72 -5.15 2.00
N TYR A 23 2.50 -4.18 2.50
CA TYR A 23 3.11 -3.15 1.68
C TYR A 23 3.94 -3.75 0.55
N ARG A 24 4.84 -4.72 0.84
CA ARG A 24 5.63 -5.39 -0.21
C ARG A 24 4.79 -6.16 -1.21
N SER A 25 3.72 -6.82 -0.76
CA SER A 25 2.82 -7.58 -1.63
C SER A 25 2.04 -6.64 -2.56
N LEU A 26 1.45 -5.58 -2.01
CA LEU A 26 0.71 -4.58 -2.76
C LEU A 26 1.62 -3.78 -3.69
N ALA A 27 2.81 -3.36 -3.24
CA ALA A 27 3.80 -2.68 -4.05
C ALA A 27 4.19 -3.48 -5.31
N ARG A 28 4.33 -4.81 -5.21
CA ARG A 28 4.60 -5.66 -6.38
C ARG A 28 3.39 -5.87 -7.28
N LYS A 29 2.18 -5.88 -6.71
CA LYS A 29 0.92 -6.11 -7.44
C LYS A 29 0.48 -4.84 -8.19
N ASN A 30 0.68 -3.70 -7.56
CA ASN A 30 0.36 -2.35 -8.02
C ASN A 30 1.59 -1.63 -8.58
N HIS A 31 2.64 -2.37 -8.99
CA HIS A 31 3.86 -1.74 -9.50
C HIS A 31 3.57 -1.08 -10.85
N PRO A 32 3.93 0.20 -11.06
CA PRO A 32 3.61 0.94 -12.30
C PRO A 32 4.23 0.29 -13.54
N ASP A 33 5.34 -0.42 -13.39
CA ASP A 33 5.99 -1.18 -14.47
C ASP A 33 5.14 -2.35 -15.00
N LYS A 34 4.24 -2.91 -14.16
CA LYS A 34 3.29 -3.95 -14.60
C LYS A 34 2.02 -3.38 -15.21
N HIS A 35 1.80 -2.08 -15.06
CA HIS A 35 0.59 -1.38 -15.49
C HIS A 35 0.98 -0.12 -16.27
N PRO A 36 1.55 -0.29 -17.47
CA PRO A 36 1.98 0.82 -18.31
C PRO A 36 0.83 1.77 -18.69
N ASP A 37 -0.41 1.27 -18.76
CA ASP A 37 -1.59 2.04 -19.12
C ASP A 37 -2.16 2.89 -17.96
N GLU A 38 -1.83 2.56 -16.71
CA GLU A 38 -2.41 3.18 -15.52
C GLU A 38 -1.32 3.66 -14.54
N GLN A 39 -0.11 3.96 -15.03
CA GLN A 39 1.04 4.35 -14.20
C GLN A 39 0.73 5.47 -13.20
N GLU A 40 -0.08 6.45 -13.59
CA GLU A 40 -0.46 7.57 -12.72
C GLU A 40 -1.32 7.12 -11.52
N LEU A 41 -2.28 6.21 -11.78
CA LEU A 41 -3.15 5.63 -10.76
C LEU A 41 -2.33 4.80 -9.78
N TYR A 42 -1.48 3.92 -10.31
CA TYR A 42 -0.61 3.06 -9.52
C TYR A 42 0.44 3.86 -8.74
N THR A 43 0.95 4.97 -9.29
CA THR A 43 1.85 5.89 -8.57
C THR A 43 1.14 6.56 -7.38
N LYS A 44 -0.13 6.97 -7.54
CA LYS A 44 -0.93 7.49 -6.42
C LYS A 44 -1.16 6.44 -5.35
N ILE A 45 -1.57 5.23 -5.74
CA ILE A 45 -1.76 4.10 -4.81
C ILE A 45 -0.46 3.79 -4.07
N PHE A 46 0.68 3.81 -4.77
CA PHE A 46 1.99 3.58 -4.16
C PHE A 46 2.35 4.65 -3.13
N LYS A 47 2.12 5.93 -3.45
CA LYS A 47 2.31 7.05 -2.51
C LYS A 47 1.38 6.94 -1.29
N GLU A 48 0.12 6.59 -1.48
CA GLU A 48 -0.82 6.38 -0.38
C GLU A 48 -0.39 5.20 0.50
N LEU A 49 0.03 4.08 -0.08
CA LEU A 49 0.56 2.92 0.64
C LEU A 49 1.80 3.27 1.46
N GLN A 50 2.70 4.07 0.88
CA GLN A 50 3.92 4.50 1.54
C GLN A 50 3.62 5.45 2.70
N GLY A 51 2.73 6.43 2.51
CA GLY A 51 2.31 7.33 3.59
C GLY A 51 1.52 6.61 4.68
N ALA A 52 0.67 5.65 4.32
CA ALA A 52 -0.03 4.80 5.27
C ALA A 52 0.95 3.95 6.10
N TYR A 53 1.97 3.37 5.45
CA TYR A 53 3.01 2.62 6.14
C TYR A 53 3.84 3.52 7.06
N ASP A 54 4.22 4.72 6.63
CA ASP A 54 5.01 5.69 7.44
C ASP A 54 4.26 6.18 8.69
N ILE A 55 2.92 6.26 8.63
CA ILE A 55 2.06 6.64 9.76
C ILE A 55 1.84 5.47 10.73
N LEU A 56 1.87 4.23 10.23
CA LEU A 56 1.53 3.01 10.97
C LEU A 56 2.75 2.22 11.48
N SER A 57 3.94 2.48 10.95
CA SER A 57 5.24 1.91 11.38
C SER A 57 5.79 2.70 12.57
#